data_AF-A0A0F2Q332-F1
#
_entry.id   AF-A0A0F2Q332-F1
#
_cell.length_a   1.000
_cell.length_b   1.000
_cell.length_c   1.000
_cell.angle_alpha   90.00
_cell.angle_beta   90.00
_cell.angle_gamma   90.00
#
_symmetry.space_group_name_H-M   'P 1'
#
loop_
_entity.id
_entity.type
_entity.pdbx_description
1 polymer ?
#
loop_
_entity_poly.entity_id
_entity_poly.type
_entity_poly.pdbx_seq_one_letter_code
_entity_poly.pdbx_strand_id
1 'polypeptide(L)'
;LGFEIDETRCAAEICLNAPYQGAWEVQAIGRNLRDRAARAAIQHRSGGGVLQLAVGAYQAEYLRETLMGPQAVAHIQSPGSDWPAPDNAVIDALAHKLKASQDLLRNWGYSLAS
;
A
#
# COMPACT_ATOMS: atom_id res chain seq x y z
N LEU A 1 -18.83 -3.48 7.07
CA LEU A 1 -18.84 -2.50 5.96
C LEU A 1 -18.15 -3.15 4.77
N GLY A 2 -18.92 -3.75 3.87
CA GLY A 2 -18.40 -4.22 2.58
C GLY A 2 -18.52 -3.07 1.59
N PHE A 3 -17.41 -2.64 1.00
CA PHE A 3 -17.45 -1.77 -0.16
C PHE A 3 -17.56 -2.63 -1.40
N GLU A 4 -18.28 -2.15 -2.39
CA GLU A 4 -18.38 -2.79 -3.69
C GLU A 4 -17.08 -2.49 -4.46
N ILE A 5 -16.30 -3.53 -4.70
CA ILE A 5 -15.13 -3.44 -5.57
C ILE A 5 -15.64 -3.66 -6.99
N ASP A 6 -15.56 -2.63 -7.83
CA ASP A 6 -15.66 -2.83 -9.26
C ASP A 6 -14.42 -3.60 -9.73
N GLU A 7 -14.56 -4.93 -9.81
CA GLU A 7 -13.48 -5.84 -10.19
C GLU A 7 -12.93 -5.51 -11.58
N THR A 8 -13.78 -5.03 -12.49
CA THR A 8 -13.38 -4.71 -13.87
C THR A 8 -12.47 -3.49 -13.87
N ARG A 9 -12.87 -2.44 -13.15
CA ARG A 9 -12.04 -1.24 -12.99
C ARG A 9 -10.75 -1.55 -12.22
N CYS A 10 -10.85 -2.35 -11.15
CA CYS A 10 -9.71 -2.75 -10.33
C CYS A 10 -8.67 -3.51 -11.17
N ALA A 11 -9.11 -4.47 -12.00
CA ALA A 11 -8.23 -5.21 -12.89
C ALA A 11 -7.56 -4.33 -13.97
N ALA A 12 -8.21 -3.25 -14.39
CA ALA A 12 -7.64 -2.29 -15.34
C ALA A 12 -6.63 -1.32 -14.69
N GLU A 13 -6.78 -1.02 -13.39
CA GLU A 13 -5.95 -0.04 -12.68
C GLU A 13 -4.86 -0.67 -11.80
N ILE A 14 -5.01 -1.94 -11.40
CA ILE A 14 -4.09 -2.65 -10.49
C ILE A 14 -3.54 -3.90 -11.16
N CYS A 15 -2.23 -3.92 -11.33
CA CYS A 15 -1.50 -5.07 -11.84
C CYS A 15 -0.69 -5.74 -10.72
N LEU A 16 -0.87 -7.05 -10.53
CA LEU A 16 -0.03 -7.81 -9.61
C LEU A 16 1.26 -8.22 -10.30
N ASN A 17 2.40 -7.86 -9.71
CA ASN A 17 3.74 -8.23 -10.17
C ASN A 17 4.07 -7.79 -11.61
N ALA A 18 3.44 -6.72 -12.08
CA ALA A 18 3.69 -6.12 -13.39
C ALA A 18 3.64 -4.59 -13.31
N PRO A 19 4.54 -3.87 -13.99
CA PRO A 19 5.68 -4.38 -14.76
C PRO A 19 6.82 -4.92 -13.89
N TYR A 20 6.76 -4.72 -12.57
CA TYR A 20 7.80 -5.11 -11.63
C TYR A 20 7.33 -6.25 -10.71
N GLN A 21 8.16 -7.27 -10.55
CA GLN A 21 7.92 -8.39 -9.61
C GLN A 21 8.25 -8.04 -8.14
N GLY A 22 8.56 -6.77 -7.88
CA GLY A 22 9.09 -6.30 -6.60
C GLY A 22 10.62 -6.41 -6.50
N ALA A 23 11.20 -5.49 -5.75
CA ALA A 23 12.62 -5.43 -5.48
C ALA A 23 13.09 -6.68 -4.72
N TRP A 24 14.38 -7.00 -4.87
CA TRP A 24 14.99 -8.13 -4.19
C TRP A 24 14.77 -8.06 -2.67
N GLU A 25 14.86 -6.87 -2.09
CA GLU A 25 14.65 -6.59 -0.67
C GLU A 25 13.25 -7.02 -0.22
N VAL A 26 12.22 -6.67 -0.99
CA VAL A 26 10.82 -7.02 -0.67
C VAL A 26 10.64 -8.54 -0.71
N GLN A 27 11.24 -9.21 -1.69
CA GLN A 27 11.16 -10.67 -1.79
C GLN A 27 11.91 -11.36 -0.65
N ALA A 28 13.13 -10.92 -0.34
CA ALA A 28 13.98 -11.48 0.70
C ALA A 28 13.40 -11.25 2.10
N ILE A 29 13.03 -10.00 2.41
CA ILE A 29 12.41 -9.62 3.69
C ILE A 29 11.05 -10.28 3.82
N GLY A 30 10.23 -10.31 2.76
CA GLY A 30 8.92 -10.95 2.79
C GLY A 30 8.99 -12.44 3.14
N ARG A 31 9.97 -13.18 2.61
CA ARG A 31 10.25 -14.57 3.02
C ARG A 31 10.66 -14.64 4.49
N ASN A 32 11.62 -13.81 4.90
CA ASN A 32 12.12 -13.82 6.28
C ASN A 32 11.01 -13.53 7.31
N LEU A 33 10.12 -12.58 7.01
CA LEU A 33 8.97 -12.25 7.85
C LEU A 33 8.00 -13.42 7.94
N ARG A 34 7.64 -14.06 6.82
CA ARG A 34 6.74 -15.23 6.83
C ARG A 34 7.30 -16.41 7.63
N ASP A 35 8.59 -16.68 7.51
CA ASP A 35 9.24 -17.76 8.29
C ASP A 35 9.19 -17.48 9.80
N ARG A 36 9.26 -16.20 10.19
CA ARG A 36 9.13 -15.78 11.58
C ARG A 36 7.68 -15.65 12.04
N ALA A 37 6.73 -15.47 11.10
CA ALA A 37 5.32 -15.31 11.39
C ALA A 37 4.78 -16.49 12.21
N ALA A 38 5.24 -17.71 11.96
CA ALA A 38 4.87 -18.91 12.73
C ALA A 38 5.20 -18.80 14.24
N ARG A 39 6.16 -17.94 14.61
CA ARG A 39 6.57 -17.69 16.00
C ARG A 39 6.04 -16.36 16.54
N ALA A 40 5.38 -15.57 15.71
CA ALA A 40 4.80 -14.28 16.08
C ALA A 40 3.38 -14.45 16.62
N ALA A 41 3.30 -15.06 17.80
CA ALA A 41 2.07 -15.18 18.59
C ALA A 41 2.01 -14.02 19.60
N ILE A 42 0.99 -13.17 19.51
CA ILE A 42 0.73 -12.14 20.51
C ILE A 42 -0.39 -12.64 21.42
N GLN A 43 -0.09 -12.74 22.71
CA GLN A 43 -1.13 -12.98 23.71
C GLN A 43 -1.86 -11.66 23.99
N HIS A 44 -3.17 -11.66 23.81
CA HIS A 44 -3.97 -10.48 24.09
C HIS A 44 -3.96 -10.19 25.60
N ARG A 45 -3.64 -8.95 26.01
CA ARG A 45 -3.52 -8.60 27.44
C ARG A 45 -4.81 -8.80 28.25
N SER A 46 -5.97 -8.87 27.57
CA SER A 46 -7.27 -9.10 28.23
C SER A 46 -7.64 -10.58 28.40
N GLY A 47 -6.72 -11.52 28.14
CA GLY A 47 -7.01 -12.96 28.23
C GLY A 47 -7.81 -13.53 27.05
N GLY A 48 -8.07 -12.73 26.01
CA GLY A 48 -8.90 -13.07 24.84
C GLY A 48 -8.27 -14.00 23.81
N GLY A 49 -7.26 -14.79 24.17
CA GLY A 49 -6.58 -15.74 23.28
C GLY A 49 -5.26 -15.26 22.68
N VAL A 50 -4.67 -16.14 21.85
CA VAL A 50 -3.43 -15.91 21.12
C VAL A 50 -3.76 -15.46 19.70
N LEU A 51 -3.29 -14.27 19.31
CA LEU A 51 -3.37 -13.78 17.94
C LEU A 51 -2.11 -14.16 17.19
N GLN A 52 -2.25 -14.89 16.08
CA GLN A 52 -1.15 -15.14 15.16
C GLN A 52 -1.00 -13.94 14.23
N LEU A 53 0.19 -13.35 14.17
CA LEU A 53 0.45 -12.27 13.22
C LEU A 53 0.75 -12.81 11.82
N ALA A 54 -0.06 -12.38 10.84
CA ALA A 54 0.29 -12.50 9.44
C ALA A 54 1.22 -11.34 9.07
N VAL A 55 2.51 -11.63 8.89
CA VAL A 55 3.51 -10.64 8.50
C VAL A 55 4.13 -10.99 7.16
N GLY A 56 4.45 -9.95 6.39
CA GLY A 56 5.06 -10.04 5.09
C GLY A 56 5.53 -8.66 4.63
N ALA A 57 6.06 -8.61 3.42
CA ALA A 57 6.43 -7.37 2.75
C ALA A 57 5.71 -7.31 1.40
N TYR A 58 5.27 -6.13 1.02
CA TYR A 58 4.73 -5.83 -0.30
C TYR A 58 5.35 -4.54 -0.81
N GLN A 59 5.37 -4.38 -2.14
CA GLN A 59 5.77 -3.18 -2.84
C GLN A 59 4.54 -2.64 -3.56
N ALA A 60 4.24 -1.36 -3.36
CA ALA A 60 3.21 -0.66 -4.12
C ALA A 60 3.90 0.33 -5.06
N GLU A 61 3.69 0.14 -6.34
CA GLU A 61 4.21 1.00 -7.40
C GLU A 61 3.07 1.85 -7.95
N TYR A 62 3.32 3.14 -8.15
CA TYR A 62 2.34 4.10 -8.65
C TYR A 62 2.86 4.76 -9.92
N LEU A 63 1.96 5.06 -10.85
CA LEU A 63 2.28 5.92 -11.98
C LEU A 63 2.71 7.29 -11.47
N ARG A 64 3.75 7.87 -12.08
CA ARG A 64 4.25 9.18 -11.66
C ARG A 64 3.17 10.24 -11.79
N GLU A 65 2.39 10.18 -12.87
CA GLU A 65 1.29 11.07 -13.16
C GLU A 65 0.23 11.05 -12.05
N THR A 66 0.02 9.90 -11.40
CA THR A 66 -0.87 9.78 -10.24
C THR A 66 -0.29 10.49 -9.01
N LEU A 67 1.03 10.47 -8.84
CA LEU A 67 1.70 11.03 -7.66
C LEU A 67 1.92 12.54 -7.72
N MET A 68 2.19 13.08 -8.91
CA MET A 68 2.60 14.49 -9.06
C MET A 68 1.86 15.25 -10.16
N GLY A 69 0.96 14.59 -10.89
CA GLY A 69 0.23 15.20 -11.99
C GLY A 69 1.05 15.34 -13.28
N PRO A 70 0.38 15.55 -14.43
CA PRO A 70 1.02 15.52 -15.74
C PRO A 70 2.04 16.65 -15.96
N GLN A 71 1.85 17.83 -15.35
CA GLN A 71 2.78 18.94 -15.50
C GLN A 71 4.12 18.67 -14.83
N ALA A 72 4.12 18.17 -13.59
CA ALA A 72 5.34 17.83 -12.87
C ALA A 72 6.08 16.67 -13.55
N VAL A 73 5.34 15.67 -14.07
CA VAL A 73 5.95 14.58 -14.86
C VAL A 73 6.62 15.12 -16.13
N ALA A 74 5.95 15.99 -16.88
CA ALA A 74 6.53 16.57 -18.09
C ALA A 74 7.81 17.37 -17.80
N HIS A 75 7.85 18.09 -16.68
CA HIS A 75 9.05 18.79 -16.23
C HIS A 75 10.21 17.82 -15.93
N ILE A 76 9.96 16.74 -15.17
CA ILE A 76 11.00 15.74 -14.84
C ILE A 76 11.49 14.97 -16.07
N GLN A 77 10.64 14.79 -17.08
CA GLN A 77 11.01 14.14 -18.34
C GLN A 77 11.79 15.06 -19.30
N SER A 78 11.91 16.34 -18.98
CA SER A 78 12.66 17.32 -19.78
C SER A 78 14.08 17.50 -19.24
N PRO A 79 15.08 17.84 -20.08
CA PRO A 79 16.39 18.25 -19.61
C PRO A 79 16.28 19.46 -18.68
N GLY A 80 16.93 19.39 -17.52
CA GLY A 80 16.88 20.43 -16.50
C GLY A 80 17.83 20.12 -15.35
N SER A 81 17.96 21.07 -14.44
CA SER A 81 18.78 20.94 -13.23
C SER A 81 18.00 21.22 -11.93
N ASP A 82 16.72 21.49 -12.07
CA ASP A 82 15.79 21.80 -11.00
C ASP A 82 14.71 20.71 -10.84
N TRP A 83 13.83 20.91 -9.87
CA TRP A 83 12.71 20.03 -9.56
C TRP A 83 11.41 20.81 -9.70
N PRO A 84 10.30 20.15 -10.08
CA PRO A 84 9.02 20.83 -10.14
C PRO A 84 8.59 21.27 -8.74
N ALA A 85 7.95 22.43 -8.65
CA ALA A 85 7.38 22.90 -7.39
C ALA A 85 6.33 21.88 -6.89
N PRO A 86 6.27 21.62 -5.57
CA PRO A 86 5.24 20.75 -5.01
C PRO A 86 3.84 21.29 -5.27
N ASP A 87 2.94 20.42 -5.72
CA ASP A 87 1.50 20.72 -5.79
C ASP A 87 0.82 20.24 -4.50
N ASN A 88 0.55 21.19 -3.60
CA ASN A 88 -0.07 20.89 -2.31
C ASN A 88 -1.46 20.27 -2.46
N ALA A 89 -2.22 20.61 -3.51
CA ALA A 89 -3.54 20.04 -3.72
C ALA A 89 -3.47 18.54 -4.08
N VAL A 90 -2.48 18.15 -4.89
CA VAL A 90 -2.22 16.74 -5.21
C VAL A 90 -1.76 15.99 -3.96
N ILE A 91 -0.84 16.58 -3.17
CA ILE A 91 -0.35 15.98 -1.93
C ILE A 91 -1.50 15.75 -0.94
N ASP A 92 -2.35 16.75 -0.71
CA ASP A 92 -3.49 16.65 0.20
C ASP A 92 -4.49 15.58 -0.27
N ALA A 93 -4.78 15.53 -1.58
CA ALA A 93 -5.65 14.51 -2.14
C ALA A 93 -5.09 13.09 -1.94
N LEU A 94 -3.78 12.89 -2.12
CA LEU A 94 -3.12 11.60 -1.86
C LEU A 94 -3.15 11.25 -0.37
N ALA A 95 -2.87 12.21 0.51
CA ALA A 95 -2.90 12.01 1.96
C ALA A 95 -4.29 11.56 2.42
N HIS A 96 -5.36 12.19 1.89
CA HIS A 96 -6.73 11.78 2.17
C HIS A 96 -7.05 10.35 1.70
N LYS A 97 -6.59 9.96 0.50
CA LYS A 97 -6.80 8.60 -0.04
C LYS A 97 -6.03 7.54 0.76
N LEU A 98 -4.79 7.84 1.16
CA LEU A 98 -3.98 6.94 1.98
C LEU A 98 -4.58 6.79 3.39
N LYS A 99 -5.06 7.88 3.98
CA LYS A 99 -5.79 7.82 5.25
C LYS A 99 -7.05 6.96 5.13
N ALA A 100 -7.87 7.16 4.10
CA ALA A 100 -9.07 6.35 3.89
C ALA A 100 -8.73 4.86 3.75
N SER A 101 -7.67 4.53 2.99
CA SER A 101 -7.21 3.16 2.82
C SER A 101 -6.74 2.53 4.16
N GLN A 102 -6.01 3.30 4.97
CA GLN A 102 -5.59 2.87 6.30
C GLN A 102 -6.78 2.65 7.24
N ASP A 103 -7.77 3.55 7.23
CA ASP A 103 -8.98 3.43 8.04
C ASP A 103 -9.76 2.16 7.67
N LEU A 104 -9.80 1.79 6.37
CA LEU A 104 -10.37 0.52 5.91
C LEU A 104 -9.61 -0.69 6.43
N LEU A 105 -8.28 -0.71 6.31
CA LEU A 105 -7.45 -1.82 6.82
C LEU A 105 -7.60 -2.01 8.32
N ARG A 106 -7.66 -0.92 9.09
CA ARG A 106 -7.92 -0.97 10.53
C ARG A 106 -9.28 -1.58 10.84
N ASN A 107 -10.30 -1.24 10.07
CA ASN A 107 -11.67 -1.70 10.30
C ASN A 107 -11.91 -3.14 9.79
N TRP A 108 -11.13 -3.62 8.82
CA TRP A 108 -11.23 -4.99 8.31
C TRP A 108 -10.96 -6.03 9.42
N GLY A 109 -9.95 -5.79 10.26
CA GLY A 109 -9.63 -6.66 11.41
C GLY A 109 -10.74 -6.76 12.46
N TYR A 110 -11.64 -5.76 12.55
CA TYR A 110 -12.78 -5.81 13.46
C TYR A 110 -14.00 -6.52 12.87
N SER A 111 -14.15 -6.52 11.54
CA SER A 111 -15.34 -7.09 10.86
C SER A 111 -15.30 -8.61 10.68
N LEU A 112 -14.16 -9.26 10.94
CA LEU A 112 -14.00 -10.73 10.92
C LEU A 112 -14.15 -11.38 12.32
N ALA A 113 -14.31 -10.57 13.37
CA ALA A 113 -14.43 -11.02 14.75
C ALA A 113 -15.85 -10.84 15.34
N SER A 114 -16.82 -10.43 14.51
CA SER A 114 -18.24 -10.21 14.86
C SER A 114 -19.14 -11.14 14.07
#